data_AF-A0A1E1WD79-F1
#
_entry.id   AF-A0A1E1WD79-F1
#
_cell.length_a   1.000
_cell.length_b   1.000
_cell.length_c   1.000
_cell.angle_alpha   90.00
_cell.angle_beta   90.00
_cell.angle_gamma   90.00
#
_symmetry.space_group_name_H-M   'P 1'
#
loop_
_entity.id
_entity.type
_entity.pdbx_description
1 polymer ?
#
loop_
_entity_poly.entity_id
_entity_poly.type
_entity_poly.pdbx_seq_one_letter_code
_entity_poly.pdbx_strand_id
1 'polypeptide(L)'
;MMENMKNGSCGRPTSDQVKIRKRSRKNKSKYSFLSARLNPDFDPKNAVSQASNNTTMDRKFEELDPKTMEFDTLAEFLHPTFIYDYLHKILHFLKSNQRELCFPRIAPYKEAFLVKLVQDNKHLRSRVFNEASVVVARQIIDVVERNKNVYKWIHAYEDGLLTKNVLVYKKLNLSKEQSDQFKVPCSGTPSPI
;
A
#
# COMPACT_ATOMS: atom_id res chain seq x y z
N MET A 1 15.47 44.46 45.48
CA MET A 1 15.87 43.13 46.01
C MET A 1 15.74 42.15 44.84
N MET A 2 16.72 42.07 43.93
CA MET A 2 17.96 41.30 44.00
C MET A 2 17.73 39.86 44.50
N GLU A 3 17.59 38.92 43.56
CA GLU A 3 18.27 37.63 43.67
C GLU A 3 18.56 37.06 42.27
N ASN A 4 19.85 36.96 41.99
CA ASN A 4 20.46 36.34 40.83
C ASN A 4 20.50 34.82 41.04
N MET A 5 20.15 34.02 40.04
CA MET A 5 20.76 32.70 39.90
C MET A 5 21.22 32.45 38.47
N LYS A 6 22.54 32.27 38.38
CA LYS A 6 23.37 31.97 37.22
C LYS A 6 23.46 30.46 36.99
N ASN A 7 23.56 30.13 35.69
CA ASN A 7 24.44 29.13 35.06
C ASN A 7 24.32 27.63 35.40
N GLY A 8 24.23 26.83 34.33
CA GLY A 8 24.49 25.39 34.34
C GLY A 8 24.63 24.82 32.92
N SER A 9 25.69 25.21 32.20
CA SER A 9 26.15 24.62 30.94
C SER A 9 26.94 23.34 31.22
N CYS A 10 26.57 22.22 30.59
CA CYS A 10 27.39 21.03 30.32
C CYS A 10 26.73 20.38 29.08
N GLY A 11 27.32 20.04 27.94
CA GLY A 11 28.69 19.74 27.58
C GLY A 11 28.57 18.68 26.48
N ARG A 12 28.84 19.05 25.22
CA ARG A 12 28.92 18.11 24.08
C ARG A 12 30.09 17.15 24.29
N PRO A 13 29.92 15.85 23.99
CA PRO A 13 31.01 15.02 23.52
C PRO A 13 31.03 15.03 21.98
N THR A 14 32.02 15.70 21.43
CA THR A 14 32.61 15.32 20.14
C THR A 14 33.54 14.14 20.35
N SER A 15 33.75 13.39 19.27
CA SER A 15 34.92 12.55 18.96
C SER A 15 34.62 11.07 18.77
N ASP A 16 35.01 10.64 17.57
CA ASP A 16 35.66 9.38 17.24
C ASP A 16 34.86 8.16 16.77
N GLN A 17 34.94 8.01 15.45
CA GLN A 17 35.42 6.79 14.77
C GLN A 17 34.70 5.49 15.06
N VAL A 18 33.74 5.16 14.19
CA VAL A 18 33.40 3.76 13.89
C VAL A 18 33.76 3.44 12.44
N LYS A 19 34.85 2.67 12.35
CA LYS A 19 35.45 2.09 11.16
C LYS A 19 34.42 1.42 10.24
N ILE A 20 34.47 1.87 8.98
CA ILE A 20 34.00 1.18 7.78
C ILE A 20 34.61 -0.24 7.76
N ARG A 21 33.77 -1.27 7.86
CA ARG A 21 34.12 -2.65 7.48
C ARG A 21 33.20 -3.12 6.36
N LYS A 22 33.62 -2.84 5.13
CA LYS A 22 33.12 -3.51 3.91
C LYS A 22 33.55 -4.98 3.97
N ARG A 23 32.63 -5.90 4.31
CA ARG A 23 32.82 -7.34 4.09
C ARG A 23 32.05 -7.75 2.83
N SER A 24 32.79 -7.76 1.72
CA SER A 24 32.41 -8.43 0.48
C SER A 24 32.34 -9.94 0.74
N ARG A 25 31.15 -10.54 0.71
CA ARG A 25 30.98 -11.99 0.67
C ARG A 25 30.60 -12.38 -0.76
N LYS A 26 31.61 -12.74 -1.55
CA LYS A 26 31.47 -13.52 -2.79
C LYS A 26 31.08 -14.96 -2.39
N ASN A 27 29.79 -15.28 -2.39
CA ASN A 27 29.37 -16.68 -2.41
C ASN A 27 29.24 -17.13 -3.86
N LYS A 28 30.36 -17.64 -4.40
CA LYS A 28 30.36 -18.50 -5.60
C LYS A 28 29.92 -19.90 -5.15
N SER A 29 28.64 -20.20 -5.26
CA SER A 29 28.16 -21.58 -5.20
C SER A 29 28.40 -22.23 -6.57
N LYS A 30 29.56 -22.84 -6.73
CA LYS A 30 29.81 -23.93 -7.69
C LYS A 30 29.55 -25.25 -6.95
N TYR A 31 29.23 -26.31 -7.70
CA TYR A 31 28.71 -27.64 -7.31
C TYR A 31 27.18 -27.72 -7.38
N SER A 32 26.55 -28.67 -8.07
CA SER A 32 27.06 -29.89 -8.71
C SER A 32 26.06 -30.38 -9.77
N PHE A 33 26.45 -30.28 -11.05
CA PHE A 33 25.98 -31.20 -12.09
C PHE A 33 26.68 -32.52 -11.82
N LEU A 34 25.99 -33.53 -11.27
CA LEU A 34 26.38 -34.95 -11.31
C LEU A 34 25.30 -35.79 -10.61
N SER A 35 24.30 -36.19 -11.39
CA SER A 35 23.70 -37.54 -11.30
C SER A 35 22.76 -37.72 -12.49
N ALA A 36 23.34 -37.74 -13.69
CA ALA A 36 22.76 -38.47 -14.81
C ALA A 36 22.75 -39.94 -14.40
N ARG A 37 21.63 -40.40 -13.84
CA ARG A 37 21.36 -41.82 -13.67
C ARG A 37 20.98 -42.37 -15.02
N LEU A 38 21.97 -43.05 -15.59
CA LEU A 38 21.92 -44.12 -16.56
C LEU A 38 20.55 -44.84 -16.58
N ASN A 39 19.73 -44.53 -17.58
CA ASN A 39 18.75 -45.47 -18.11
C ASN A 39 19.44 -46.22 -19.25
N PRO A 40 19.67 -47.54 -19.15
CA PRO A 40 20.41 -48.30 -20.15
C PRO A 40 19.60 -48.65 -21.42
N ASP A 41 18.33 -48.25 -21.52
CA ASP A 41 17.44 -48.63 -22.64
C ASP A 41 16.94 -47.44 -23.49
N PHE A 42 17.73 -46.37 -23.64
CA PHE A 42 17.37 -45.30 -24.57
C PHE A 42 17.90 -45.61 -25.97
N ASP A 43 17.08 -46.27 -26.79
CA ASP A 43 17.35 -46.52 -28.20
C ASP A 43 16.99 -45.27 -29.04
N PRO A 44 17.98 -44.53 -29.60
CA PRO A 44 17.72 -43.26 -30.28
C PRO A 44 17.08 -43.42 -31.67
N LYS A 45 16.77 -44.66 -32.12
CA LYS A 45 16.20 -44.92 -33.45
C LYS A 45 14.66 -44.96 -33.49
N ASN A 46 13.98 -44.81 -32.36
CA ASN A 46 12.51 -44.85 -32.28
C ASN A 46 11.86 -43.51 -31.90
N ALA A 47 12.56 -42.38 -32.00
CA ALA A 47 12.00 -41.04 -31.85
C ALA A 47 11.19 -40.62 -33.10
N VAL A 48 10.14 -41.38 -33.42
CA VAL A 48 9.14 -41.05 -34.43
C VAL A 48 8.14 -40.07 -33.84
N SER A 49 8.16 -38.85 -34.37
CA SER A 49 6.99 -38.01 -34.64
C SER A 49 5.86 -38.02 -33.61
N GLN A 50 6.10 -37.41 -32.45
CA GLN A 50 5.04 -36.68 -31.77
C GLN A 50 5.48 -35.22 -31.67
N ALA A 51 5.25 -34.49 -32.76
CA ALA A 51 5.16 -33.05 -32.74
C ALA A 51 4.03 -32.70 -31.77
N SER A 52 4.42 -32.45 -30.52
CA SER A 52 3.59 -31.81 -29.53
C SER A 52 3.11 -30.51 -30.15
N ASN A 53 1.80 -30.41 -30.37
CA ASN A 53 1.12 -29.15 -30.63
C ASN A 53 1.20 -28.33 -29.33
N ASN A 54 2.41 -27.87 -29.01
CA ASN A 54 2.62 -26.76 -28.10
C ASN A 54 2.16 -25.52 -28.86
N THR A 55 0.84 -25.33 -28.89
CA THR A 55 0.21 -24.04 -29.04
C THR A 55 0.75 -23.18 -27.92
N THR A 56 1.93 -22.62 -28.17
CA THR A 56 2.50 -21.54 -27.40
C THR A 56 1.45 -20.45 -27.54
N MET A 57 0.64 -20.31 -26.50
CA MET A 57 -0.29 -19.20 -26.35
C MET A 57 0.58 -17.94 -26.35
N ASP A 58 0.87 -17.43 -27.55
CA ASP A 58 1.22 -16.04 -27.81
C ASP A 58 -0.01 -15.21 -27.42
N ARG A 59 -0.30 -15.19 -26.12
CA ARG A 59 -0.98 -14.06 -25.52
C ARG A 59 -0.01 -12.92 -25.74
N LYS A 60 -0.25 -12.17 -26.82
CA LYS A 60 0.11 -10.75 -26.89
C LYS A 60 -0.32 -10.17 -25.54
N PHE A 61 0.64 -10.04 -24.63
CA PHE A 61 0.51 -9.16 -23.49
C PHE A 61 0.49 -7.77 -24.11
N GLU A 62 -0.67 -7.35 -24.60
CA GLU A 62 -0.98 -5.94 -24.58
C GLU A 62 -0.67 -5.49 -23.16
N GLU A 63 0.27 -4.56 -23.05
CA GLU A 63 0.73 -4.02 -21.77
C GLU A 63 -0.45 -3.27 -21.16
N LEU A 64 -1.30 -4.01 -20.44
CA LEU A 64 -2.54 -3.52 -19.86
C LEU A 64 -2.19 -2.46 -18.82
N ASP A 65 -2.61 -1.21 -19.06
CA ASP A 65 -2.42 -0.10 -18.14
C ASP A 65 -3.11 -0.42 -16.79
N PRO A 66 -2.35 -0.51 -15.68
CA PRO A 66 -2.91 -0.81 -14.37
C PRO A 66 -4.00 0.17 -13.93
N LYS A 67 -3.97 1.41 -14.40
CA LYS A 67 -4.93 2.45 -13.98
C LYS A 67 -6.33 2.21 -14.52
N THR A 68 -6.43 1.68 -15.73
CA THR A 68 -7.71 1.42 -16.41
C THR A 68 -8.25 0.02 -16.12
N MET A 69 -7.39 -0.92 -15.73
CA MET A 69 -7.75 -2.31 -15.43
C MET A 69 -8.81 -2.43 -14.32
N GLU A 70 -9.79 -3.32 -14.50
CA GLU A 70 -10.81 -3.62 -13.48
C GLU A 70 -10.21 -4.09 -12.15
N PHE A 71 -10.88 -3.79 -11.03
CA PHE A 71 -10.35 -4.06 -9.70
C PHE A 71 -10.12 -5.55 -9.44
N ASP A 72 -11.08 -6.40 -9.82
CA ASP A 72 -10.97 -7.84 -9.59
C ASP A 72 -9.80 -8.43 -10.40
N THR A 73 -9.62 -7.99 -11.64
CA THR A 73 -8.45 -8.36 -12.45
C THR A 73 -7.14 -7.89 -11.83
N LEU A 74 -7.07 -6.65 -11.32
CA LEU A 74 -5.90 -6.16 -10.59
C LEU A 74 -5.59 -7.02 -9.35
N ALA A 75 -6.62 -7.41 -8.60
CA ALA A 75 -6.47 -8.24 -7.41
C ALA A 75 -5.95 -9.65 -7.73
N GLU A 76 -6.38 -10.24 -8.85
CA GLU A 76 -5.91 -11.55 -9.30
C GLU A 76 -4.42 -11.57 -9.68
N PHE A 77 -3.88 -10.46 -10.19
CA PHE A 77 -2.44 -10.32 -10.48
C PHE A 77 -1.57 -10.12 -9.24
N LEU A 78 -2.18 -9.84 -8.09
CA LEU A 78 -1.46 -9.57 -6.85
C LEU A 78 -1.34 -10.84 -6.00
N HIS A 79 -0.18 -10.98 -5.36
CA HIS A 79 0.02 -12.09 -4.44
C HIS A 79 -0.92 -11.97 -3.22
N PRO A 80 -1.61 -13.05 -2.78
CA PRO A 80 -2.56 -12.97 -1.68
C PRO A 80 -1.97 -12.43 -0.37
N THR A 81 -0.70 -12.72 -0.08
CA THR A 81 -0.02 -12.16 1.11
C THR A 81 0.15 -10.66 1.02
N PHE A 82 0.42 -10.12 -0.18
CA PHE A 82 0.50 -8.67 -0.38
C PHE A 82 -0.84 -8.00 -0.06
N ILE A 83 -1.95 -8.56 -0.55
CA ILE A 83 -3.29 -8.05 -0.28
C ILE A 83 -3.55 -8.05 1.23
N TYR A 84 -3.33 -9.18 1.89
CA TYR A 84 -3.55 -9.34 3.33
C TYR A 84 -2.72 -8.35 4.16
N ASP A 85 -1.41 -8.25 3.90
CA ASP A 85 -0.49 -7.39 4.65
C ASP A 85 -0.89 -5.90 4.53
N TYR A 86 -1.27 -5.47 3.32
CA TYR A 86 -1.66 -4.09 3.08
C TYR A 86 -3.02 -3.76 3.67
N LEU A 87 -3.99 -4.68 3.60
CA LEU A 87 -5.26 -4.52 4.31
C LEU A 87 -5.05 -4.39 5.83
N HIS A 88 -4.16 -5.20 6.41
CA HIS A 88 -3.81 -5.08 7.83
C HIS A 88 -3.16 -3.74 8.16
N LYS A 89 -2.22 -3.28 7.33
CA LYS A 89 -1.56 -1.98 7.49
C LYS A 89 -2.57 -0.83 7.42
N ILE A 90 -3.53 -0.90 6.50
CA ILE A 90 -4.63 0.06 6.36
C ILE A 90 -5.54 0.02 7.59
N LEU A 91 -5.96 -1.17 8.04
CA LEU A 91 -6.80 -1.32 9.21
C LEU A 91 -6.16 -0.76 10.47
N HIS A 92 -4.87 -1.05 10.69
CA HIS A 92 -4.10 -0.51 11.79
C HIS A 92 -4.05 1.03 11.74
N PHE A 93 -3.75 1.58 10.56
CA PHE A 93 -3.80 3.02 10.33
C PHE A 93 -5.18 3.60 10.70
N LEU A 94 -6.27 3.02 10.20
CA LEU A 94 -7.64 3.50 10.44
C LEU A 94 -8.04 3.45 11.92
N LYS A 95 -7.57 2.44 12.68
CA LYS A 95 -7.81 2.33 14.13
C LYS A 95 -6.90 3.24 14.97
N SER A 96 -5.77 3.69 14.43
CA SER A 96 -4.81 4.53 15.15
C SER A 96 -5.15 6.03 15.11
N ASN A 97 -4.45 6.83 15.94
CA ASN A 97 -4.51 8.30 15.88
C ASN A 97 -3.66 8.91 14.75
N GLN A 98 -3.02 8.09 13.92
CA GLN A 98 -2.23 8.57 12.79
C GLN A 98 -3.15 9.24 11.76
N ARG A 99 -2.73 10.43 11.29
CA ARG A 99 -3.47 11.19 10.27
C ARG A 99 -3.17 10.69 8.85
N GLU A 100 -1.97 10.16 8.64
CA GLU A 100 -1.47 9.80 7.32
C GLU A 100 -0.78 8.43 7.32
N LEU A 101 -0.86 7.74 6.19
CA LEU A 101 -0.18 6.47 5.91
C LEU A 101 0.46 6.55 4.52
N CYS A 102 1.78 6.42 4.46
CA CYS A 102 2.53 6.58 3.21
C CYS A 102 2.98 5.25 2.62
N PHE A 103 2.98 5.19 1.28
CA PHE A 103 3.44 4.05 0.49
C PHE A 103 4.53 4.49 -0.51
N PRO A 104 5.77 4.67 -0.05
CA PRO A 104 6.86 5.09 -0.94
C PRO A 104 7.25 3.96 -1.90
N ARG A 105 7.57 4.32 -3.15
CA ARG A 105 8.11 3.41 -4.18
C ARG A 105 7.26 2.16 -4.41
N ILE A 106 5.94 2.34 -4.47
CA ILE A 106 5.01 1.24 -4.76
C ILE A 106 5.01 0.93 -6.27
N ALA A 107 4.84 -0.35 -6.62
CA ALA A 107 4.76 -0.76 -8.02
C ALA A 107 3.40 -0.37 -8.63
N PRO A 108 3.31 -0.09 -9.95
CA PRO A 108 2.08 0.43 -10.57
C PRO A 108 0.80 -0.40 -10.31
N TYR A 109 0.84 -1.72 -10.45
CA TYR A 109 -0.32 -2.60 -10.18
C TYR A 109 -0.77 -2.56 -8.71
N LYS A 110 0.20 -2.49 -7.79
CA LYS A 110 -0.06 -2.40 -6.35
C LYS A 110 -0.66 -1.03 -6.00
N GLU A 111 -0.14 0.02 -6.62
CA GLU A 111 -0.64 1.39 -6.45
C GLU A 111 -2.08 1.51 -6.97
N ALA A 112 -2.35 1.05 -8.19
CA ALA A 112 -3.68 1.08 -8.79
C ALA A 112 -4.70 0.33 -7.94
N PHE A 113 -4.35 -0.86 -7.46
CA PHE A 113 -5.18 -1.63 -6.53
C PHE A 113 -5.51 -0.84 -5.27
N LEU A 114 -4.50 -0.25 -4.63
CA LEU A 114 -4.64 0.53 -3.41
C LEU A 114 -5.53 1.78 -3.63
N VAL A 115 -5.26 2.53 -4.70
CA VAL A 115 -6.04 3.72 -5.06
C VAL A 115 -7.52 3.39 -5.24
N LYS A 116 -7.82 2.35 -6.02
CA LYS A 116 -9.21 1.91 -6.25
C LYS A 116 -9.90 1.48 -4.96
N LEU A 117 -9.18 0.80 -4.08
CA LEU A 117 -9.70 0.36 -2.78
C LEU A 117 -10.23 1.53 -1.92
N VAL A 118 -9.57 2.69 -1.96
CA VAL A 118 -10.00 3.89 -1.21
C VAL A 118 -11.09 4.68 -1.94
N GLN A 119 -11.12 4.62 -3.27
CA GLN A 119 -12.10 5.34 -4.07
C GLN A 119 -13.52 4.77 -3.91
N ASP A 120 -13.65 3.44 -3.83
CA ASP A 120 -14.94 2.78 -3.62
C ASP A 120 -14.84 1.63 -2.61
N ASN A 121 -15.55 1.79 -1.49
CA ASN A 121 -15.63 0.78 -0.44
C ASN A 121 -16.24 -0.55 -0.92
N LYS A 122 -16.93 -0.59 -2.07
CA LYS A 122 -17.43 -1.86 -2.66
C LYS A 122 -16.28 -2.81 -2.98
N HIS A 123 -15.10 -2.31 -3.32
CA HIS A 123 -13.92 -3.14 -3.59
C HIS A 123 -13.44 -3.91 -2.36
N LEU A 124 -13.73 -3.44 -1.13
CA LEU A 124 -13.48 -4.20 0.10
C LEU A 124 -14.37 -5.45 0.23
N ARG A 125 -15.41 -5.57 -0.61
CA ARG A 125 -16.29 -6.74 -0.69
C ARG A 125 -15.99 -7.62 -1.91
N SER A 126 -14.82 -7.45 -2.54
CA SER A 126 -14.41 -8.25 -3.69
C SER A 126 -14.39 -9.75 -3.35
N ARG A 127 -14.82 -10.56 -4.31
CA ARG A 127 -14.84 -12.03 -4.21
C ARG A 127 -13.47 -12.66 -4.42
N VAL A 128 -12.51 -11.89 -4.94
CA VAL A 128 -11.13 -12.34 -5.21
C VAL A 128 -10.32 -12.49 -3.91
N PHE A 129 -10.76 -11.85 -2.83
CA PHE A 129 -10.09 -11.94 -1.54
C PHE A 129 -10.20 -13.34 -0.93
N ASN A 130 -9.09 -13.84 -0.41
CA ASN A 130 -9.10 -15.04 0.42
C ASN A 130 -9.80 -14.77 1.76
N GLU A 131 -10.14 -15.84 2.48
CA GLU A 131 -10.89 -15.76 3.73
C GLU A 131 -10.26 -14.81 4.76
N ALA A 132 -8.94 -14.88 4.95
CA ALA A 132 -8.21 -14.00 5.85
C ALA A 132 -8.34 -12.52 5.45
N SER A 133 -8.20 -12.20 4.16
CA SER A 133 -8.35 -10.83 3.65
C SER A 133 -9.77 -10.32 3.78
N VAL A 134 -10.78 -11.18 3.56
CA VAL A 134 -12.19 -10.84 3.74
C VAL A 134 -12.48 -10.42 5.19
N VAL A 135 -11.94 -11.13 6.18
CA VAL A 135 -12.10 -10.78 7.60
C VAL A 135 -11.57 -9.38 7.88
N VAL A 136 -10.37 -9.06 7.38
CA VAL A 136 -9.74 -7.74 7.57
C VAL A 136 -10.52 -6.64 6.84
N ALA A 137 -10.94 -6.92 5.60
CA ALA A 137 -11.70 -5.97 4.78
C ALA A 137 -13.05 -5.60 5.43
N ARG A 138 -13.76 -6.56 6.03
CA ARG A 138 -14.98 -6.29 6.82
C ARG A 138 -14.69 -5.34 7.99
N GLN A 139 -13.61 -5.57 8.74
CA GLN A 139 -13.23 -4.67 9.83
C GLN A 139 -12.88 -3.26 9.34
N ILE A 140 -12.29 -3.12 8.15
CA ILE A 140 -12.05 -1.81 7.53
C ILE A 140 -13.37 -1.12 7.25
N ILE A 141 -14.33 -1.81 6.63
CA ILE A 141 -15.68 -1.28 6.36
C ILE A 141 -16.32 -0.79 7.67
N ASP A 142 -16.32 -1.63 8.70
CA ASP A 142 -16.93 -1.29 10.00
C ASP A 142 -16.30 -0.04 10.64
N VAL A 143 -14.97 0.09 10.57
CA VAL A 143 -14.26 1.26 11.12
C VAL A 143 -14.57 2.52 10.31
N VAL A 144 -14.59 2.43 8.98
CA VAL A 144 -14.92 3.55 8.10
C VAL A 144 -16.37 4.00 8.31
N GLU A 145 -17.32 3.08 8.38
CA GLU A 145 -18.73 3.40 8.61
C GLU A 145 -18.97 4.00 9.99
N ARG A 146 -18.32 3.49 11.04
CA ARG A 146 -18.41 4.04 12.40
C ARG A 146 -17.86 5.45 12.50
N ASN A 147 -16.80 5.76 11.76
CA ASN A 147 -16.12 7.05 11.82
C ASN A 147 -16.49 8.00 10.66
N LYS A 148 -17.50 7.67 9.85
CA LYS A 148 -17.91 8.46 8.68
C LYS A 148 -18.27 9.93 9.00
N ASN A 149 -18.68 10.20 10.24
CA ASN A 149 -19.03 11.54 10.72
C ASN A 149 -17.85 12.28 11.35
N VAL A 150 -16.71 11.61 11.55
CA VAL A 150 -15.51 12.16 12.19
C VAL A 150 -14.48 12.54 11.14
N TYR A 151 -14.24 11.66 10.17
CA TYR A 151 -13.30 11.90 9.10
C TYR A 151 -13.74 11.22 7.80
N LYS A 152 -13.23 11.74 6.68
CA LYS A 152 -13.27 11.08 5.38
C LYS A 152 -11.91 10.43 5.10
N TRP A 153 -11.93 9.15 4.73
CA TRP A 153 -10.73 8.46 4.26
C TRP A 153 -10.51 8.79 2.79
N ILE A 154 -9.34 9.37 2.47
CA ILE A 154 -8.98 9.79 1.11
C ILE A 154 -7.56 9.33 0.78
N HIS A 155 -7.19 9.38 -0.50
CA HIS A 155 -5.82 9.24 -0.97
C HIS A 155 -5.36 10.54 -1.65
N ALA A 156 -4.06 10.78 -1.64
CA ALA A 156 -3.41 11.87 -2.34
C ALA A 156 -2.02 11.41 -2.79
N TYR A 157 -1.41 12.16 -3.72
CA TYR A 157 0.00 12.01 -4.07
C TYR A 157 0.78 13.18 -3.51
N GLU A 158 1.89 12.88 -2.85
CA GLU A 158 2.77 13.90 -2.29
C GLU A 158 4.20 13.76 -2.80
N ASP A 159 4.82 14.91 -3.03
CA ASP A 159 6.23 15.01 -3.34
C ASP A 159 7.01 15.35 -2.08
N GLY A 160 7.87 14.43 -1.66
CA GLY A 160 8.86 14.66 -0.62
C GLY A 160 10.20 15.11 -1.21
N LEU A 161 11.10 15.58 -0.33
CA LEU A 161 12.46 16.01 -0.69
C LEU A 161 13.27 14.94 -1.43
N LEU A 162 13.03 13.65 -1.14
CA LEU A 162 13.79 12.51 -1.68
C LEU A 162 12.95 11.58 -2.57
N THR A 163 11.63 11.70 -2.54
CA THR A 163 10.71 10.78 -3.22
C THR A 163 9.56 11.58 -3.82
N LYS A 164 9.42 11.50 -5.15
CA LYS A 164 8.28 12.09 -5.87
C LYS A 164 7.15 11.08 -5.99
N ASN A 165 5.93 11.56 -6.12
CA ASN A 165 4.72 10.77 -6.34
C ASN A 165 4.52 9.65 -5.30
N VAL A 166 4.59 9.99 -4.01
CA VAL A 166 4.29 9.05 -2.93
C VAL A 166 2.77 8.96 -2.76
N LEU A 167 2.22 7.75 -2.86
CA LEU A 167 0.81 7.51 -2.49
C LEU A 167 0.65 7.65 -0.97
N VAL A 168 -0.23 8.55 -0.55
CA VAL A 168 -0.53 8.83 0.86
C VAL A 168 -2.03 8.64 1.10
N TYR A 169 -2.39 7.87 2.11
CA TYR A 169 -3.75 7.84 2.64
C TYR A 169 -3.88 8.82 3.79
N LYS A 170 -4.99 9.56 3.82
CA LYS A 170 -5.26 10.57 4.84
C LYS A 170 -6.63 10.40 5.49
N LYS A 171 -6.71 10.75 6.77
CA LYS A 171 -7.98 10.99 7.49
C LYS A 171 -8.26 12.48 7.49
N LEU A 172 -9.16 12.91 6.61
CA LEU A 172 -9.58 14.31 6.54
C LEU A 172 -10.70 14.55 7.57
N ASN A 173 -10.40 15.21 8.68
CA ASN A 173 -11.38 15.49 9.72
C ASN A 173 -12.52 16.38 9.18
N LEU A 174 -13.75 15.98 9.46
CA LEU A 174 -14.94 16.75 9.14
C LEU A 174 -15.21 17.69 10.33
N SER A 175 -14.61 18.90 10.34
CA SER A 175 -14.98 19.89 11.35
C SER A 175 -16.42 20.36 11.10
N LYS A 176 -17.17 20.60 12.18
CA LYS A 176 -18.55 21.12 12.14
C LYS A 176 -18.66 22.56 11.60
N GLU A 177 -17.57 23.20 11.20
CA GLU A 177 -17.57 24.62 10.82
C GLU A 177 -18.23 24.94 9.47
N GLN A 178 -18.74 23.94 8.75
CA GLN A 178 -19.62 24.17 7.59
C GLN A 178 -21.12 24.29 7.95
N SER A 179 -21.51 24.25 9.23
CA SER A 179 -22.93 24.45 9.63
C SER A 179 -23.33 25.89 9.97
N ASP A 180 -22.42 26.87 9.96
CA ASP A 180 -22.73 28.27 10.31
C ASP A 180 -22.84 29.26 9.13
N GLN A 181 -22.64 28.82 7.88
CA GLN A 181 -22.83 29.70 6.70
C GLN A 181 -24.29 29.80 6.19
N PHE A 182 -25.25 29.20 6.88
CA PHE A 182 -26.70 29.36 6.59
C PHE A 182 -27.49 29.97 7.76
N LYS A 183 -26.87 30.84 8.58
CA LYS A 183 -27.67 31.80 9.37
C LYS A 183 -28.18 32.89 8.42
N VAL A 184 -29.33 32.61 7.82
CA VAL A 184 -30.18 33.61 7.18
C VAL A 184 -30.39 34.74 8.21
N PRO A 185 -30.07 36.00 7.90
CA PRO A 185 -30.41 37.10 8.79
C PRO A 185 -31.94 37.14 8.90
N CYS A 186 -32.46 36.91 10.11
CA CYS A 186 -33.86 37.15 10.41
C CYS A 186 -34.16 38.63 10.13
N SER A 187 -34.78 38.88 8.99
CA SER A 187 -35.34 40.18 8.62
C SER A 187 -36.39 40.57 9.66
N GLY A 188 -36.27 41.81 10.13
CA GLY A 188 -37.02 42.36 11.24
C GLY A 188 -38.53 42.28 11.11
N THR A 189 -39.15 42.12 12.27
CA THR A 189 -40.57 42.33 12.51
C THR A 189 -40.97 43.77 12.19
N PRO A 190 -42.01 44.02 11.38
CA PRO A 190 -42.60 45.34 11.28
C PRO A 190 -43.42 45.66 12.54
N SER A 191 -43.21 46.85 13.10
CA SER A 191 -44.01 47.40 14.19
C SER A 191 -45.43 47.71 13.71
N PRO A 192 -46.48 47.44 14.51
CA PRO A 192 -47.85 47.79 14.16
C PRO A 192 -48.12 49.28 14.45
N ILE A 193 -48.96 49.90 13.61
CA ILE A 193 -49.58 51.22 13.81
C ILE A 193 -50.91 51.01 14.55
#